data_AF-A0A9D4RN43-F1
#
_entry.id   AF-A0A9D4RN43-F1
#
_cell.length_a   1.000
_cell.length_b   1.000
_cell.length_c   1.000
_cell.angle_alpha   90.00
_cell.angle_beta   90.00
_cell.angle_gamma   90.00
#
_symmetry.space_group_name_H-M   'P 1'
#
loop_
_entity.id
_entity.type
_entity.pdbx_description
1 polymer ?
#
loop_
_entity_poly.entity_id
_entity_poly.type
_entity_poly.pdbx_seq_one_letter_code
_entity_poly.pdbx_strand_id
1 'polypeptide(L)'
;MFKRLTKCKGFSTKPEDELAMTIPRVFSENSRANNMGLNWLHAKEHFLVPDHTIKDISGASFAGFYYICFQKSTATIEGYYYHRSSEWYQSLNLTHVPEHSISVYQFR
;
A
#
# COMPACT_ATOMS: atom_id res chain seq x y z
N MET A 1 -2.90 15.40 -3.47
CA MET A 1 -3.19 14.29 -2.56
C MET A 1 -2.12 14.27 -1.48
N PHE A 2 -2.42 14.77 -0.28
CA PHE A 2 -1.45 14.84 0.81
C PHE A 2 -1.46 13.50 1.56
N LYS A 3 -0.34 12.75 1.53
CA LYS A 3 -0.16 11.57 2.39
C LYS A 3 0.00 12.07 3.84
N ARG A 4 -1.00 11.86 4.68
CA ARG A 4 -0.84 12.01 6.14
C ARG A 4 -0.32 10.67 6.67
N LEU A 5 0.99 10.59 6.90
CA LEU A 5 1.65 9.44 7.50
C LEU A 5 1.45 9.50 9.01
N THR A 6 0.58 8.65 9.56
CA THR A 6 0.45 8.50 11.01
C THR A 6 1.55 7.56 11.50
N LYS A 7 2.55 8.11 12.20
CA LYS A 7 3.64 7.34 12.80
C LYS A 7 3.11 6.55 14.00
N CYS A 8 2.82 5.27 13.82
CA CYS A 8 2.53 4.38 14.95
C CYS A 8 3.86 3.84 15.52
N LYS A 9 4.19 4.20 16.76
CA LYS A 9 5.29 3.59 17.51
C LYS A 9 4.83 2.26 18.12
N GLY A 10 5.64 1.23 17.93
CA GLY A 10 5.76 0.10 18.85
C GLY A 10 5.02 -1.19 18.43
N PHE A 11 5.76 -2.10 17.79
CA PHE A 11 5.55 -3.53 17.98
C PHE A 11 6.90 -4.24 17.97
N SER A 12 7.14 -5.09 18.99
CA SER A 12 8.45 -5.59 19.43
C SER A 12 8.68 -7.09 19.14
N THR A 13 8.09 -7.61 18.08
CA THR A 13 8.47 -8.91 17.50
C THR A 13 8.96 -8.65 16.08
N LYS A 14 9.67 -9.59 15.44
CA LYS A 14 10.07 -9.46 14.01
C LYS A 14 9.04 -10.19 13.12
N PRO A 15 8.05 -9.51 12.53
CA PRO A 15 7.05 -10.08 11.61
C PRO A 15 7.59 -10.55 10.25
N GLU A 16 8.91 -10.57 10.05
CA GLU A 16 9.54 -10.97 8.79
C GLU A 16 9.22 -12.43 8.41
N ASP A 17 9.07 -13.33 9.39
CA ASP A 17 8.69 -14.73 9.14
C ASP A 17 7.18 -14.92 8.91
N GLU A 18 6.32 -14.07 9.47
CA GLU A 18 4.86 -14.26 9.40
C GLU A 18 4.25 -13.56 8.17
N LEU A 19 4.65 -12.31 7.86
CA LEU A 19 4.15 -11.60 6.68
C LEU A 19 4.82 -12.07 5.38
N ALA A 20 6.13 -12.37 5.36
CA ALA A 20 6.78 -12.86 4.14
C ALA A 20 6.31 -14.28 3.74
N MET A 21 5.82 -15.06 4.71
CA MET A 21 5.23 -16.38 4.47
C MET A 21 3.72 -16.31 4.17
N THR A 22 3.02 -15.29 4.66
CA THR A 22 1.59 -15.09 4.41
C THR A 22 1.30 -14.40 3.09
N ILE A 23 2.11 -13.43 2.67
CA ILE A 23 1.83 -12.65 1.44
C ILE A 23 1.84 -13.51 0.16
N PRO A 24 2.82 -14.39 -0.10
CA PRO A 24 2.77 -15.32 -1.24
C PRO A 24 1.59 -16.30 -1.14
N ARG A 25 1.21 -16.70 0.08
CA ARG A 25 0.08 -17.60 0.34
C ARG A 25 -1.27 -16.91 0.08
N VAL A 26 -1.37 -15.62 0.41
CA VAL A 26 -2.51 -14.75 0.12
C VAL A 26 -2.63 -14.47 -1.38
N PHE A 27 -1.51 -14.26 -2.09
CA PHE A 27 -1.52 -14.20 -3.55
C PHE A 27 -1.92 -15.55 -4.20
N SER A 28 -1.61 -16.67 -3.56
CA SER A 28 -2.08 -18.01 -3.97
C SER A 28 -3.58 -18.24 -3.68
N GLU A 29 -4.16 -17.61 -2.66
CA GLU A 29 -5.59 -17.70 -2.30
C GLU A 29 -6.44 -16.58 -2.91
N ASN A 30 -5.93 -15.91 -3.95
CA ASN A 30 -6.59 -14.75 -4.57
C ASN A 30 -8.02 -15.07 -5.03
N SER A 31 -8.33 -16.31 -5.43
CA SER A 31 -9.69 -16.71 -5.78
C SER A 31 -10.68 -16.63 -4.61
N ARG A 32 -10.28 -17.07 -3.41
CA ARG A 32 -11.12 -17.01 -2.20
C ARG A 32 -11.22 -15.57 -1.68
N ALA A 33 -10.09 -14.85 -1.66
CA ALA A 33 -10.06 -13.45 -1.26
C ALA A 33 -10.94 -12.57 -2.17
N ASN A 34 -10.86 -12.78 -3.49
CA ASN A 34 -11.71 -12.08 -4.46
C ASN A 34 -13.20 -12.36 -4.23
N ASN A 35 -13.56 -13.61 -3.90
CA ASN A 35 -14.94 -13.98 -3.53
C ASN A 35 -15.39 -13.31 -2.22
N MET A 36 -14.47 -13.02 -1.30
CA MET A 36 -14.73 -12.25 -0.08
C MET A 36 -14.66 -10.73 -0.30
N GLY A 37 -14.45 -10.27 -1.56
CA GLY A 37 -14.38 -8.85 -1.91
C GLY A 37 -13.05 -8.18 -1.55
N LEU A 38 -12.01 -8.94 -1.23
CA LEU A 38 -10.65 -8.44 -0.98
C LEU A 38 -9.80 -8.57 -2.25
N ASN A 39 -9.11 -7.51 -2.64
CA ASN A 39 -8.13 -7.55 -3.73
C ASN A 39 -6.76 -7.17 -3.20
N TRP A 40 -5.77 -7.98 -3.56
CA TRP A 40 -4.38 -7.74 -3.20
C TRP A 40 -3.66 -7.06 -4.36
N LEU A 41 -2.96 -5.98 -4.05
CA LEU A 41 -2.24 -5.17 -5.02
C LEU A 41 -0.79 -4.99 -4.56
N HIS A 42 0.11 -4.94 -5.53
CA HIS A 42 1.50 -4.57 -5.31
C HIS A 42 1.71 -3.22 -5.97
N ALA A 43 1.90 -2.17 -5.15
CA ALA A 43 2.03 -0.81 -5.64
C ALA A 43 3.49 -0.34 -5.54
N LYS A 44 4.04 0.14 -6.65
CA LYS A 44 5.39 0.68 -6.73
C LYS A 44 5.32 2.14 -7.16
N GLU A 45 5.96 3.01 -6.38
CA GLU A 45 6.14 4.40 -6.77
C GLU A 45 7.32 4.48 -7.75
N HIS A 46 7.13 5.18 -8.87
CA HIS A 46 8.11 5.27 -9.95
C HIS A 46 8.80 6.63 -9.99
N PHE A 47 8.03 7.72 -9.94
CA PHE A 47 8.52 9.08 -10.07
C PHE A 47 7.65 10.06 -9.30
N LEU A 48 8.22 11.21 -9.00
CA LEU A 48 7.52 12.32 -8.37
C LEU A 48 6.80 13.14 -9.44
N VAL A 49 5.66 13.69 -9.05
CA VAL A 49 4.87 14.62 -9.86
C VAL A 49 4.77 15.92 -9.05
N PRO A 50 5.02 17.09 -9.65
CA PRO A 50 5.13 17.35 -11.10
C PRO A 50 6.50 17.05 -11.72
N ASP A 51 7.56 16.96 -10.92
CA ASP A 51 8.93 16.84 -11.42
C ASP A 51 9.47 15.42 -11.31
N HIS A 52 9.57 14.73 -12.46
CA HIS A 52 10.06 13.35 -12.57
C HIS A 52 11.59 13.23 -12.54
N THR A 53 12.31 14.36 -12.58
CA THR A 53 13.78 14.37 -12.58
C THR A 53 14.36 14.23 -11.17
N ILE A 54 13.56 14.54 -10.14
CA ILE A 54 13.93 14.41 -8.73
C ILE A 54 13.95 12.92 -8.36
N LYS A 55 15.14 12.41 -8.01
CA LYS A 55 15.35 11.01 -7.64
C LYS A 55 15.37 10.77 -6.13
N ASP A 56 15.71 11.79 -5.36
CA ASP A 56 15.89 11.70 -3.92
C ASP A 56 15.19 12.86 -3.21
N ILE A 57 14.53 12.55 -2.10
CA ILE A 57 13.91 13.53 -1.20
C ILE A 57 14.57 13.39 0.17
N SER A 58 14.90 14.53 0.80
CA SER A 58 15.40 14.49 2.17
C SER A 58 14.33 13.99 3.14
N GLY A 59 14.60 12.90 3.85
CA GLY A 59 13.72 12.32 4.86
C GLY A 59 12.60 11.42 4.34
N ALA A 60 12.54 11.14 3.03
CA ALA A 60 11.58 10.20 2.44
C ALA A 60 12.21 9.46 1.25
N SER A 61 11.76 8.24 0.99
CA SER A 61 12.20 7.47 -0.17
C SER A 61 11.01 6.77 -0.81
N PHE A 62 11.01 6.70 -2.13
CA PHE A 62 10.09 5.90 -2.94
C PHE A 62 10.79 4.66 -3.54
N ALA A 63 12.00 4.34 -3.06
CA ALA A 63 12.78 3.19 -3.49
C ALA A 63 12.15 1.85 -3.06
N GLY A 64 11.24 1.86 -2.09
CA GLY A 64 10.44 0.71 -1.67
C GLY A 64 9.18 0.47 -2.48
N PHE A 65 8.32 -0.41 -1.99
CA PHE A 65 7.02 -0.74 -2.56
C PHE A 65 6.00 -0.98 -1.45
N TYR A 66 4.72 -1.00 -1.81
CA TYR A 66 3.62 -1.22 -0.89
C TYR A 66 2.91 -2.52 -1.19
N TYR A 67 2.69 -3.32 -0.15
CA TYR A 67 1.68 -4.37 -0.17
C TYR A 67 0.35 -3.76 0.23
N ILE A 68 -0.66 -3.90 -0.62
CA ILE A 68 -1.95 -3.26 -0.46
C ILE A 68 -3.06 -4.32 -0.47
N CYS A 69 -4.00 -4.20 0.46
CA CYS A 69 -5.28 -4.89 0.46
C CYS A 69 -6.40 -3.85 0.24
N PHE A 70 -7.22 -4.06 -0.78
CA PHE A 70 -8.40 -3.25 -1.05
C PHE A 70 -9.67 -4.05 -0.79
N GLN A 71 -10.47 -3.59 0.16
CA GLN A 71 -11.76 -4.18 0.50
C GLN A 71 -12.90 -3.48 -0.25
N LYS A 72 -13.56 -4.20 -1.17
CA LYS A 72 -14.63 -3.66 -2.01
C LYS A 72 -15.87 -3.24 -1.23
N SER A 73 -16.22 -3.98 -0.17
CA SER A 73 -17.47 -3.76 0.58
C SER A 73 -17.45 -2.47 1.39
N THR A 74 -16.30 -2.11 1.95
CA THR A 74 -16.10 -0.94 2.81
C THR A 74 -15.38 0.20 2.08
N ALA A 75 -14.87 -0.06 0.87
CA ALA A 75 -14.01 0.83 0.11
C ALA A 75 -12.79 1.32 0.93
N THR A 76 -12.20 0.42 1.72
CA THR A 76 -11.00 0.68 2.53
C THR A 76 -9.77 0.08 1.88
N ILE A 77 -8.64 0.77 2.07
CA ILE A 77 -7.33 0.32 1.62
C ILE A 77 -6.44 0.22 2.86
N GLU A 78 -5.88 -0.96 3.07
CA GLU A 78 -4.87 -1.22 4.10
C GLU A 78 -3.56 -1.63 3.42
N GLY A 79 -2.42 -1.28 4.00
CA GLY A 79 -1.16 -1.68 3.42
C GLY A 79 0.07 -1.39 4.25
N TYR A 80 1.20 -1.90 3.77
CA TYR A 80 2.49 -1.78 4.42
C TYR A 80 3.57 -1.42 3.41
N TYR A 81 4.37 -0.41 3.74
CA TYR A 81 5.54 -0.04 2.98
C TYR A 81 6.73 -0.94 3.34
N TYR A 82 7.40 -1.46 2.32
CA TYR A 82 8.62 -2.24 2.45
C TYR A 82 9.76 -1.56 1.70
N HIS A 83 10.88 -1.37 2.40
CA HIS A 83 12.16 -0.99 1.82
C HIS A 83 13.28 -1.52 2.70
N ARG A 84 14.34 -2.06 2.09
CA ARG A 84 15.41 -2.78 2.81
C ARG A 84 16.08 -1.94 3.90
N SER A 85 16.24 -0.64 3.69
CA SER A 85 16.95 0.26 4.59
C SER A 85 16.07 1.29 5.30
N SER A 86 14.74 1.18 5.20
CA SER A 86 13.80 2.08 5.89
C SER A 86 13.32 1.49 7.21
N GLU A 87 12.71 2.33 8.07
CA GLU A 87 11.95 1.85 9.23
C GLU A 87 10.89 0.84 8.77
N TRP A 88 10.86 -0.32 9.42
CA TRP A 88 9.95 -1.42 9.09
C TRP A 88 8.50 -1.09 9.49
N TYR A 89 7.55 -1.78 8.86
CA TYR A 89 6.12 -1.77 9.21
C TYR A 89 5.45 -0.39 9.21
N GLN A 90 5.84 0.47 8.28
CA GLN A 90 5.08 1.69 8.03
C GLN A 90 3.72 1.31 7.42
N SER A 91 2.66 1.44 8.21
CA SER A 91 1.30 1.11 7.78
C SER A 91 0.64 2.26 7.02
N LEU A 92 -0.28 1.89 6.14
CA LEU A 92 -1.09 2.77 5.32
C LEU A 92 -2.55 2.35 5.49
N ASN A 93 -3.40 3.26 5.95
CA ASN A 93 -4.85 3.05 6.06
C ASN A 93 -5.56 4.21 5.37
N LEU A 94 -6.37 3.92 4.37
CA LEU A 94 -7.12 4.91 3.60
C LEU A 94 -8.58 4.48 3.50
N THR A 95 -9.46 5.46 3.51
CA THR A 95 -10.91 5.28 3.29
C THR A 95 -11.33 6.07 2.06
N HIS A 96 -12.23 5.52 1.26
CA HIS A 96 -12.78 6.21 0.10
C HIS A 96 -13.63 7.42 0.53
N VAL A 97 -13.46 8.55 -0.15
CA VAL A 97 -14.23 9.79 0.06
C VAL A 97 -14.97 10.12 -1.24
N PRO A 98 -16.29 9.81 -1.33
CA PRO A 98 -17.06 9.96 -2.57
C PRO A 98 -17.06 11.40 -3.13
N GLU A 99 -17.05 12.41 -2.27
CA GLU A 99 -17.12 13.83 -2.64
C GLU A 99 -15.87 14.31 -3.39
N HIS A 100 -14.76 13.57 -3.29
CA HIS A 100 -13.50 13.86 -3.97
C HIS A 100 -13.15 12.79 -5.02
N SER A 101 -14.15 12.04 -5.49
CA SER A 101 -13.98 11.06 -6.56
C SER A 101 -14.26 11.67 -7.93
N ILE A 102 -13.58 11.14 -8.95
CA ILE A 102 -13.88 11.44 -10.37
C ILE A 102 -14.80 10.37 -10.93
N SER A 103 -15.59 10.72 -11.94
CA SER A 103 -16.44 9.73 -12.63
C SER A 103 -15.60 8.62 -13.28
N VAL A 104 -16.20 7.44 -13.45
CA VAL A 104 -15.52 6.28 -14.02
C VAL A 104 -15.22 6.52 -15.49
N TYR A 105 -13.96 6.37 -15.88
CA TYR A 105 -13.51 6.40 -17.27
C TYR A 105 -12.73 5.13 -17.59
N GLN A 106 -12.86 4.64 -18.82
CA GLN A 106 -12.13 3.50 -19.33
C GLN A 106 -11.48 3.88 -20.65
N PHE A 107 -10.16 3.78 -20.72
CA PHE A 107 -9.44 3.83 -21.99
C PHE A 107 -9.55 2.45 -22.67
N ARG A 108 -9.81 2.45 -23.97
CA ARG A 108 -9.90 1.25 -24.81
C ARG A 108 -8.75 1.21 -25.80
#